data_AF-A0A5C9F4A3-F1
#
_entry.id   AF-A0A5C9F4A3-F1
#
_cell.length_a   1.000
_cell.length_b   1.000
_cell.length_c   1.000
_cell.angle_alpha   90.00
_cell.angle_beta   90.00
_cell.angle_gamma   90.00
#
_symmetry.space_group_name_H-M   'P 1'
#
loop_
_entity.id
_entity.type
_entity.pdbx_description
1 polymer ?
#
loop_
_entity_poly.entity_id
_entity_poly.type
_entity_poly.pdbx_seq_one_letter_code
_entity_poly.pdbx_strand_id
1 'polypeptide(L)'
;MTDHTLRNFIKELEKKKLTSHRKFPAISEIIDDKQYQLKVKGIYTLSAPHDHIYLFIIRNYNKNPKKRYFLCSSLASVSSDLLVLVAKDFALQHDIKLIQYSLNPNLLRLNLLALKEITIPKDFSQILSLLREYKSIFKIRLRKINDLTQL
;
A
#
# COMPACT_ATOMS: atom_id res chain seq x y z
N MET A 1 -16.22 11.85 15.55
CA MET A 1 -15.66 11.04 16.67
C MET A 1 -14.72 9.91 16.21
N THR A 2 -14.79 9.44 14.96
CA THR A 2 -14.00 8.30 14.43
C THR A 2 -12.49 8.55 14.25
N ASP A 3 -12.06 9.77 13.88
CA ASP A 3 -10.65 10.09 13.60
C ASP A 3 -9.75 9.96 14.85
N HIS A 4 -10.25 10.32 16.03
CA HIS A 4 -9.47 10.23 17.27
C HIS A 4 -9.22 8.77 17.66
N THR A 5 -10.21 7.90 17.44
CA THR A 5 -10.12 6.46 17.72
C THR A 5 -9.11 5.78 16.79
N LEU A 6 -9.16 6.08 15.48
CA LEU A 6 -8.19 5.54 14.53
C LEU A 6 -6.77 6.02 14.80
N ARG A 7 -6.59 7.31 15.08
CA ARG A 7 -5.25 7.85 15.39
C ARG A 7 -4.63 7.20 16.63
N ASN A 8 -5.42 6.93 17.67
CA ASN A 8 -4.94 6.27 18.88
C ASN A 8 -4.57 4.81 18.59
N PHE A 9 -5.44 4.07 17.92
CA PHE A 9 -5.15 2.70 17.47
C PHE A 9 -3.85 2.63 16.65
N ILE A 10 -3.69 3.51 15.66
CA ILE A 10 -2.47 3.54 14.85
C ILE A 10 -1.23 3.85 15.70
N LYS A 11 -1.32 4.64 16.76
CA LYS A 11 -0.18 4.90 17.66
C LYS A 11 0.22 3.66 18.46
N GLU A 12 -0.76 2.90 18.94
CA GLU A 12 -0.59 1.69 19.75
C GLU A 12 -0.01 0.51 18.96
N LEU A 13 -0.18 0.49 17.63
CA LEU A 13 0.44 -0.55 16.79
C LEU A 13 1.95 -0.63 16.97
N GLU A 14 2.45 -1.83 17.23
CA GLU A 14 3.88 -2.14 17.15
C GLU A 14 4.36 -2.00 15.70
N LYS A 15 5.22 -1.01 15.47
CA LYS A 15 5.68 -0.65 14.13
C LYS A 15 7.06 -0.03 14.17
N LYS A 16 7.89 -0.36 13.19
CA LYS A 16 9.22 0.21 13.01
C LYS A 16 9.19 1.18 11.84
N LYS A 17 9.66 2.41 12.07
CA LYS A 17 9.74 3.41 10.99
C LYS A 17 10.71 2.91 9.92
N LEU A 18 10.28 2.91 8.67
CA LEU A 18 11.17 2.65 7.54
C LEU A 18 12.11 3.85 7.42
N THR A 19 13.39 3.64 7.73
CA THR A 19 14.40 4.69 7.68
C THR A 19 14.74 5.01 6.24
N SER A 20 14.60 6.29 5.89
CA SER A 20 15.18 6.84 4.67
C SER A 20 15.88 8.14 5.05
N HIS A 21 17.12 8.29 4.59
CA HIS A 21 17.85 9.56 4.69
C HIS A 21 17.22 10.64 3.80
N ARG A 22 16.41 10.25 2.82
CA ARG A 22 15.67 11.14 1.93
C ARG A 22 14.19 11.18 2.29
N LYS A 23 13.52 12.25 1.88
CA LYS A 23 12.06 12.34 1.97
C LYS A 23 11.45 11.30 1.03
N PHE A 24 10.41 10.63 1.51
CA PHE A 24 9.58 9.75 0.69
C PHE A 24 8.90 10.53 -0.44
N PRO A 25 8.86 10.00 -1.69
CA PRO A 25 8.15 10.65 -2.79
C PRO A 25 6.65 10.79 -2.50
N ALA A 26 5.98 11.72 -3.20
CA ALA A 26 4.53 11.84 -3.10
C ALA A 26 3.83 10.72 -3.87
N ILE A 27 2.59 10.42 -3.50
CA ILE A 27 1.70 9.53 -4.25
C ILE A 27 0.74 10.40 -5.06
N SER A 28 0.66 10.20 -6.37
CA SER A 28 -0.33 10.88 -7.21
C SER A 28 -1.69 10.20 -7.07
N GLU A 29 -2.74 10.98 -6.88
CA GLU A 29 -4.13 10.52 -6.85
C GLU A 29 -5.00 11.49 -7.65
N ILE A 30 -5.99 10.98 -8.39
CA ILE A 30 -7.01 11.80 -9.04
C ILE A 30 -8.21 11.88 -8.10
N ILE A 31 -8.63 13.09 -7.75
CA ILE A 31 -9.82 13.38 -6.92
C ILE A 31 -10.61 14.46 -7.66
N ASP A 32 -11.88 14.20 -7.96
CA ASP A 32 -12.75 15.14 -8.71
C ASP A 32 -12.09 15.67 -9.99
N ASP A 33 -11.57 14.75 -10.82
CA ASP A 33 -10.83 15.02 -12.08
C ASP A 33 -9.58 15.89 -11.96
N LYS A 34 -9.10 16.15 -10.74
CA LYS A 34 -7.87 16.89 -10.47
C LYS A 34 -6.79 15.98 -9.94
N GLN A 35 -5.58 16.15 -10.46
CA GLN A 35 -4.41 15.44 -9.97
C GLN A 35 -3.88 16.09 -8.69
N TYR A 36 -3.82 15.32 -7.60
CA TYR A 36 -3.24 15.72 -6.33
C TYR A 36 -1.97 14.93 -6.03
N GLN A 37 -0.95 15.61 -5.53
CA GLN A 37 0.28 14.97 -5.06
C GLN A 37 0.26 14.79 -3.55
N LEU A 38 -0.18 13.61 -3.09
CA LEU A 38 -0.29 13.26 -1.68
C LEU A 38 1.07 13.09 -1.02
N LYS A 39 1.38 14.00 -0.10
CA LYS A 39 2.65 13.95 0.63
C LYS A 39 2.65 12.79 1.63
N VAL A 40 3.56 11.83 1.41
CA VAL A 40 3.83 10.74 2.36
C VAL A 40 4.59 11.30 3.57
N LYS A 41 4.01 11.16 4.76
CA LYS A 41 4.59 11.62 6.03
C LYS A 41 5.52 10.59 6.66
N GLY A 42 5.23 9.32 6.44
CA GLY A 42 6.04 8.22 6.94
C GLY A 42 5.52 6.89 6.45
N ILE A 43 6.44 5.94 6.36
CA ILE A 43 6.18 4.53 6.08
C ILE A 43 6.74 3.75 7.27
N TYR A 44 5.98 2.78 7.75
CA TYR A 44 6.35 1.95 8.89
C TYR A 44 6.15 0.49 8.50
N THR A 45 7.07 -0.38 8.87
CA THR A 45 6.86 -1.83 8.82
C THR A 45 6.12 -2.23 10.09
N LEU A 46 5.08 -3.06 9.97
CA LEU A 46 4.43 -3.66 11.14
C LEU A 46 5.32 -4.79 11.70
N SER A 47 5.33 -4.96 13.03
CA SER A 47 6.03 -6.08 13.67
C SER A 47 5.34 -7.42 13.36
N ALA A 48 6.04 -8.53 13.64
CA ALA A 48 5.48 -9.87 13.56
C ALA A 48 4.13 -9.96 14.32
N PRO A 49 3.11 -10.67 13.78
CA PRO A 49 3.13 -11.59 12.63
C PRO A 49 2.81 -10.92 11.28
N HIS A 50 2.87 -9.58 11.20
CA HIS A 50 2.49 -8.81 10.02
C HIS A 50 3.69 -8.39 9.16
N ASP A 51 4.77 -9.18 9.22
CA ASP A 51 5.96 -8.98 8.42
C ASP A 51 5.58 -8.84 6.93
N HIS A 52 6.21 -7.87 6.25
CA HIS A 52 5.93 -7.47 4.87
C HIS A 52 4.64 -6.66 4.64
N ILE A 53 3.93 -6.27 5.70
CA ILE A 53 2.91 -5.21 5.61
C ILE A 53 3.52 -3.89 6.07
N TYR A 54 3.21 -2.84 5.31
CA TYR A 54 3.63 -1.47 5.59
C TYR A 54 2.41 -0.62 5.94
N LEU A 55 2.58 0.28 6.89
CA LEU A 55 1.66 1.37 7.19
C LEU A 55 2.16 2.66 6.55
N PHE A 56 1.39 3.21 5.63
CA PHE A 56 1.61 4.52 5.04
C PHE A 56 0.78 5.55 5.78
N ILE A 57 1.42 6.65 6.17
CA ILE A 57 0.75 7.83 6.71
C ILE A 57 0.85 8.93 5.67
N ILE A 58 -0.29 9.37 5.15
CA ILE A 58 -0.38 10.31 4.04
C ILE A 58 -1.10 11.58 4.51
N ARG A 59 -0.66 12.75 4.04
CA ARG A 59 -1.38 14.00 4.29
C ARG A 59 -2.67 14.02 3.47
N ASN A 60 -3.79 14.33 4.12
CA ASN A 60 -5.05 14.61 3.43
C ASN A 60 -5.12 16.11 3.07
N TYR A 61 -5.39 16.44 1.81
CA TYR A 61 -5.59 17.83 1.39
C TYR A 61 -6.99 18.35 1.64
N ASN A 62 -7.98 17.46 1.80
CA ASN A 62 -9.36 17.83 2.18
C ASN A 62 -9.47 18.19 3.68
N LYS A 63 -8.33 18.22 4.40
CA LYS A 63 -8.14 18.68 5.79
C LYS A 63 -8.89 17.90 6.89
N ASN A 64 -9.90 17.08 6.58
CA ASN A 64 -10.61 16.21 7.52
C ASN A 64 -10.82 14.79 6.94
N PRO A 65 -10.27 13.73 7.56
CA PRO A 65 -9.26 13.77 8.63
C PRO A 65 -7.93 14.36 8.13
N LYS A 66 -7.09 14.96 9.00
CA LYS A 66 -5.83 15.60 8.57
C LYS A 66 -4.83 14.62 7.93
N LYS A 67 -4.95 13.33 8.25
CA LYS A 67 -4.10 12.24 7.77
C LYS A 67 -4.97 11.10 7.28
N ARG A 68 -4.51 10.42 6.25
CA ARG A 68 -5.06 9.14 5.78
C ARG A 68 -4.04 8.05 6.08
N TYR A 69 -4.55 6.86 6.43
CA TYR A 69 -3.75 5.72 6.84
C TYR A 69 -4.02 4.58 5.87
N PHE A 70 -2.95 3.99 5.32
CA PHE A 70 -3.08 2.88 4.38
C PHE A 70 -2.25 1.70 4.85
N LEU A 71 -2.83 0.51 4.77
CA LEU A 71 -2.06 -0.72 4.78
C LEU A 71 -1.61 -1.05 3.37
N CYS A 72 -0.38 -1.52 3.28
CA CYS A 72 0.29 -1.74 2.02
C CYS A 72 0.96 -3.11 2.03
N SER A 73 0.75 -3.89 0.97
CA SER A 73 1.48 -5.12 0.69
C SER A 73 2.33 -4.93 -0.56
N SER A 74 3.59 -5.35 -0.51
CA SER A 74 4.44 -5.42 -1.70
C SER A 74 4.12 -6.68 -2.49
N LEU A 75 3.61 -6.48 -3.71
CA LEU A 75 3.31 -7.54 -4.66
C LEU A 75 4.57 -7.98 -5.41
N ALA A 76 5.40 -7.01 -5.83
CA ALA A 76 6.67 -7.26 -6.51
C ALA A 76 7.74 -6.24 -6.09
N SER A 77 8.99 -6.71 -6.00
CA SER A 77 10.15 -5.88 -5.65
C SER A 77 10.53 -4.90 -6.77
N VAL A 78 10.25 -5.26 -8.02
CA VAL A 78 10.42 -4.44 -9.22
C VAL A 78 9.12 -4.50 -10.00
N SER A 79 8.56 -3.33 -10.32
CA SER A 79 7.33 -3.21 -11.08
C SER A 79 7.60 -3.19 -12.59
N SER A 80 6.63 -3.66 -13.37
CA SER A 80 6.53 -3.51 -14.82
C SER A 80 5.06 -3.42 -15.23
N ASP A 81 4.78 -2.97 -16.45
CA ASP A 81 3.41 -2.84 -16.95
C ASP A 81 2.67 -4.18 -16.99
N LEU A 82 3.37 -5.26 -17.34
CA LEU A 82 2.81 -6.61 -17.28
C LEU A 82 2.34 -6.96 -15.86
N LEU A 83 3.16 -6.68 -14.83
CA LEU A 83 2.79 -6.97 -13.45
C LEU A 83 1.59 -6.13 -13.00
N VAL A 84 1.47 -4.89 -13.48
CA VAL A 84 0.30 -4.04 -13.24
C VAL A 84 -0.95 -4.66 -13.86
N LEU A 85 -0.86 -5.13 -15.11
CA LEU A 85 -1.97 -5.80 -15.80
C LEU A 85 -2.44 -7.06 -15.05
N VAL A 86 -1.51 -7.91 -14.62
CA VAL A 86 -1.82 -9.14 -13.86
C VAL A 86 -2.52 -8.83 -12.53
N ALA A 87 -2.12 -7.74 -11.88
CA ALA A 87 -2.65 -7.31 -10.59
C ALA A 87 -4.01 -6.61 -10.71
N LYS A 88 -4.27 -5.90 -11.82
CA LYS A 88 -5.35 -4.91 -11.98
C LYS A 88 -6.73 -5.38 -11.52
N ASP A 89 -7.20 -6.53 -11.98
CA ASP A 89 -8.60 -6.92 -11.80
C ASP A 89 -8.98 -7.08 -10.33
N PHE A 90 -8.12 -7.75 -9.56
CA PHE A 90 -8.34 -7.95 -8.13
C PHE A 90 -8.32 -6.60 -7.39
N ALA A 91 -7.44 -5.69 -7.80
CA ALA A 91 -7.38 -4.37 -7.19
C ALA A 91 -8.67 -3.58 -7.42
N LEU A 92 -9.20 -3.58 -8.65
CA LEU A 92 -10.44 -2.89 -8.98
C LEU A 92 -11.64 -3.48 -8.22
N GLN A 93 -11.74 -4.82 -8.15
CA GLN A 93 -12.85 -5.50 -7.47
C GLN A 93 -12.92 -5.21 -5.97
N HIS A 94 -11.77 -4.95 -5.33
CA HIS A 94 -11.67 -4.76 -3.90
C HIS A 94 -11.33 -3.32 -3.48
N ASP A 95 -11.40 -2.36 -4.41
CA ASP A 95 -11.04 -0.96 -4.19
C ASP A 95 -9.64 -0.83 -3.52
N ILE A 96 -8.66 -1.52 -4.10
CA ILE A 96 -7.26 -1.45 -3.69
C ILE A 96 -6.53 -0.57 -4.69
N LYS A 97 -5.75 0.39 -4.18
CA LYS A 97 -4.91 1.23 -5.01
C LYS A 97 -3.63 0.49 -5.37
N LEU A 98 -3.41 0.28 -6.66
CA LEU A 98 -2.12 -0.18 -7.19
C LEU A 98 -1.23 1.02 -7.47
N ILE A 99 -0.04 1.03 -6.89
CA ILE A 99 0.95 2.09 -7.13
C ILE A 99 2.32 1.50 -7.44
N GLN A 100 3.07 2.20 -8.27
CA GLN A 100 4.49 1.97 -8.49
C GLN A 100 5.26 2.95 -7.63
N TYR A 101 5.92 2.46 -6.59
CA TYR A 101 6.46 3.34 -5.55
C TYR A 101 7.73 2.77 -4.93
N SER A 102 8.71 3.63 -4.63
CA SER A 102 9.98 3.22 -4.03
C SER A 102 9.89 3.20 -2.51
N LEU A 103 9.88 2.00 -1.91
CA LEU A 103 9.98 1.85 -0.45
C LEU A 103 11.36 2.25 0.07
N ASN A 104 12.41 2.06 -0.74
CA ASN A 104 13.75 2.54 -0.46
C ASN A 104 14.23 3.42 -1.62
N PRO A 105 14.05 4.76 -1.52
CA PRO A 105 14.43 5.70 -2.57
C PRO A 105 15.89 5.61 -3.04
N ASN A 106 16.79 5.06 -2.22
CA ASN A 106 18.20 4.93 -2.56
C ASN A 106 18.45 3.81 -3.58
N LEU A 107 17.54 2.84 -3.71
CA LEU A 107 17.72 1.71 -4.62
C LEU A 107 17.25 2.00 -6.06
N LEU A 108 16.66 3.17 -6.32
CA LEU A 108 16.14 3.61 -7.62
C LEU A 108 15.22 2.57 -8.30
N ARG A 109 14.59 1.70 -7.50
CA ARG A 109 13.63 0.69 -7.95
C ARG A 109 12.23 1.07 -7.47
N LEU A 110 11.25 0.86 -8.34
CA LEU A 110 9.84 1.01 -8.04
C LEU A 110 9.26 -0.37 -7.71
N ASN A 111 8.71 -0.51 -6.51
CA ASN A 111 7.94 -1.68 -6.11
C ASN A 111 6.54 -1.58 -6.70
N LEU A 112 5.92 -2.73 -7.02
CA LEU A 112 4.47 -2.77 -7.23
C LEU A 112 3.80 -2.99 -5.89
N LEU A 113 3.05 -2.00 -5.43
CA LEU A 113 2.42 -1.98 -4.11
C LEU A 113 0.91 -1.97 -4.23
N ALA A 114 0.25 -2.71 -3.33
CA ALA A 114 -1.20 -2.74 -3.17
C ALA A 114 -1.57 -2.04 -1.86
N LEU A 115 -2.31 -0.93 -1.94
CA LEU A 115 -2.68 -0.09 -0.80
C LEU A 115 -4.19 -0.12 -0.58
N LYS A 116 -4.60 -0.33 0.68
CA LYS A 116 -5.99 -0.20 1.10
C LYS A 116 -6.08 0.77 2.28
N GLU A 117 -7.01 1.71 2.20
CA GLU A 117 -7.22 2.71 3.24
C GLU A 117 -7.86 2.08 4.48
N ILE A 118 -7.39 2.46 5.66
CA ILE A 118 -8.03 2.14 6.93
C ILE A 118 -8.89 3.33 7.33
N THR A 119 -10.20 3.13 7.37
CA THR A 119 -11.16 4.17 7.79
C THR A 119 -11.52 4.07 9.26
N ILE A 120 -11.62 2.86 9.80
CA ILE A 120 -11.86 2.60 11.21
C ILE A 120 -10.97 1.44 11.72
N PRO A 121 -10.65 1.38 13.03
CA PRO A 121 -9.82 0.30 13.58
C PRO A 121 -10.34 -1.11 13.31
N LYS A 122 -11.67 -1.27 13.25
CA LYS A 122 -12.32 -2.57 13.03
C LYS A 122 -11.95 -3.20 11.67
N ASP A 123 -11.62 -2.38 10.67
CA ASP A 123 -11.28 -2.86 9.32
C ASP A 123 -9.88 -3.46 9.25
N PHE A 124 -9.02 -3.20 10.24
CA PHE A 124 -7.59 -3.53 10.20
C PHE A 124 -7.32 -5.00 9.88
N SER A 125 -7.93 -5.91 10.64
CA SER A 125 -7.74 -7.36 10.47
C SER A 125 -8.27 -7.85 9.12
N GLN A 126 -9.41 -7.32 8.67
CA GLN A 126 -10.00 -7.68 7.38
C GLN A 126 -9.11 -7.23 6.22
N ILE A 127 -8.60 -5.99 6.27
CA ILE A 127 -7.69 -5.44 5.26
C ILE A 127 -6.39 -6.25 5.21
N LEU A 128 -5.83 -6.65 6.36
CA LEU A 128 -4.65 -7.50 6.41
C LEU A 128 -4.89 -8.85 5.72
N SER A 129 -6.03 -9.48 5.97
CA SER A 129 -6.40 -10.75 5.32
C SER A 129 -6.51 -10.58 3.81
N LEU A 130 -7.22 -9.53 3.38
CA LEU A 130 -7.41 -9.20 1.97
C LEU A 130 -6.08 -8.97 1.24
N LEU A 131 -5.15 -8.22 1.84
CA LEU A 131 -3.84 -7.95 1.24
C LEU A 131 -2.95 -9.21 1.15
N ARG A 132 -3.10 -10.15 2.09
CA ARG A 132 -2.40 -11.45 2.05
C ARG A 132 -2.98 -12.35 0.96
N GLU A 133 -4.30 -12.41 0.87
CA GLU A 133 -5.02 -13.13 -0.19
C GLU A 133 -4.62 -12.60 -1.56
N TYR A 134 -4.63 -11.28 -1.74
CA TYR A 134 -4.23 -10.64 -2.98
C TYR A 134 -2.82 -11.06 -3.41
N LYS A 135 -1.85 -11.02 -2.47
CA LYS A 135 -0.48 -11.46 -2.74
C LYS A 135 -0.40 -12.93 -3.15
N SER A 136 -1.23 -13.80 -2.56
CA SER A 136 -1.31 -15.22 -2.93
C SER A 136 -1.84 -15.39 -4.35
N ILE A 137 -2.98 -14.77 -4.67
CA ILE A 137 -3.60 -14.82 -6.00
C ILE A 137 -2.66 -14.26 -7.07
N PHE A 138 -2.01 -13.14 -6.80
CA PHE A 138 -1.04 -12.53 -7.70
C PHE A 138 0.10 -13.51 -8.04
N LYS A 139 0.68 -14.19 -7.04
CA LYS A 139 1.71 -15.21 -7.26
C LYS A 139 1.20 -16.40 -8.09
N ILE A 140 -0.01 -16.86 -7.84
CA ILE A 140 -0.62 -17.96 -8.60
C ILE A 140 -0.79 -17.55 -10.07
N ARG A 141 -1.28 -16.32 -10.34
CA ARG A 141 -1.42 -15.80 -11.71
C ARG A 141 -0.06 -15.70 -12.42
N LEU A 142 0.97 -15.22 -11.73
CA LEU A 142 2.32 -15.14 -12.31
C LEU A 142 2.90 -16.52 -12.65
N ARG A 143 2.69 -17.53 -11.79
CA ARG A 143 3.12 -18.90 -12.09
C ARG A 143 2.48 -19.42 -13.37
N LYS A 144 1.15 -19.26 -13.51
CA LYS A 144 0.43 -19.67 -14.72
C LYS A 144 0.98 -19.00 -15.99
N ILE A 145 1.33 -17.72 -15.93
CA ILE A 145 1.93 -17.02 -17.07
C ILE A 145 3.31 -17.59 -17.38
N ASN A 146 4.14 -17.81 -16.37
CA ASN A 146 5.46 -18.40 -16.55
C ASN A 146 5.37 -19.77 -17.23
N ASP A 147 4.46 -20.63 -16.78
CA ASP A 147 4.25 -21.97 -17.33
C ASP A 147 3.79 -21.93 -18.81
N LEU A 148 3.07 -20.89 -19.22
CA LEU A 148 2.63 -20.68 -20.61
C LEU A 148 3.74 -20.13 -21.52
N THR A 149 4.74 -19.45 -20.94
CA THR A 149 5.83 -18.81 -21.69
C THR A 149 7.09 -19.67 -21.80
N GLN A 150 7.17 -20.78 -21.06
CA GLN A 150 8.21 -21.79 -21.21
C GLN A 150 7.87 -22.71 -22.40
N LEU A 151 8.01 -22.17 -23.62
CA LEU A 151 8.11 -22.90 -24.88
C LEU A 151 9.58 -23.02 -25.29
#